data_AF-A0A661Z969-F1
#
_entry.id   AF-A0A661Z969-F1
#
_cell.length_a   1.000
_cell.length_b   1.000
_cell.length_c   1.000
_cell.angle_alpha   90.00
_cell.angle_beta   90.00
_cell.angle_gamma   90.00
#
_symmetry.space_group_name_H-M   'P 1'
#
loop_
_entity.id
_entity.type
_entity.pdbx_description
1 polymer ?
#
loop_
_entity_poly.entity_id
_entity_poly.type
_entity_poly.pdbx_seq_one_letter_code
_entity_poly.pdbx_strand_id
1 'polypeptide(L)'
;ESITNRDIRHEGKLLNVSVFVIDKDKIVGAVIRDMSAPEVQKEEVVQRLNEVIDKNLGLAQQIGFILGEGTSEAERMLNSIIESYKPGKDQKDP
;
A
#
# COMPACT_ATOMS: atom_id res chain seq x y z
N GLU A 1 1.99 -8.26 -26.89
CA GLU A 1 2.23 -7.38 -25.73
C GLU A 1 1.40 -6.13 -25.94
N SER A 2 0.72 -5.63 -24.90
CA SER A 2 -0.07 -4.40 -24.99
C SER A 2 0.47 -3.42 -23.95
N ILE A 3 1.25 -2.45 -24.39
CA ILE A 3 1.64 -1.31 -23.56
C ILE A 3 1.58 -0.06 -24.44
N THR A 4 0.87 0.98 -24.01
CA THR A 4 1.47 2.23 -23.51
C THR A 4 0.33 3.19 -23.15
N ASN A 5 0.12 3.39 -21.86
CA ASN A 5 -0.61 4.57 -21.38
C ASN A 5 0.30 5.77 -21.65
N ARG A 6 -0.04 6.61 -22.64
CA ARG A 6 0.82 7.68 -23.12
C ARG A 6 0.13 9.03 -22.97
N ASP A 7 0.79 9.94 -22.28
CA ASP A 7 0.33 11.30 -22.12
C ASP A 7 0.87 12.16 -23.27
N ILE A 8 -0.04 12.78 -24.02
CA ILE A 8 0.28 13.64 -25.15
C ILE A 8 -0.25 15.04 -24.86
N ARG A 9 0.60 16.06 -24.96
CA ARG A 9 0.15 17.45 -24.97
C ARG A 9 -0.11 17.89 -26.40
N HIS A 10 -1.35 18.22 -26.72
CA HIS A 10 -1.73 18.72 -28.04
C HIS A 10 -2.69 19.90 -27.88
N GLU A 11 -2.39 21.03 -28.54
CA GLU A 11 -3.19 22.28 -28.48
C GLU A 11 -3.53 22.77 -27.06
N GLY A 12 -2.59 22.64 -26.12
CA GLY A 12 -2.79 23.06 -24.72
C GLY A 12 -3.67 22.12 -23.88
N LYS A 13 -4.14 21.02 -24.47
CA LYS A 13 -4.88 19.96 -23.80
C LYS A 13 -3.96 18.80 -23.45
N LEU A 14 -4.18 18.21 -22.29
CA LEU A 14 -3.46 17.01 -21.87
C LEU A 14 -4.33 15.80 -22.20
N LEU A 15 -3.88 14.98 -23.14
CA LEU A 15 -4.60 13.81 -23.63
C LEU A 15 -3.94 12.55 -23.09
N ASN A 16 -4.71 11.74 -22.37
CA ASN A 16 -4.29 10.41 -21.96
C ASN A 16 -4.79 9.39 -22.98
N VAL A 17 -3.88 8.71 -23.65
CA VAL A 17 -4.19 7.73 -24.69
C VAL A 17 -3.72 6.34 -24.26
N SER A 18 -4.63 5.38 -24.27
CA SER A 18 -4.31 3.97 -24.02
C SER A 18 -4.79 3.11 -25.18
N VAL A 19 -3.89 2.31 -25.75
CA VAL A 19 -4.19 1.39 -26.86
C VAL A 19 -4.05 -0.04 -26.38
N PHE A 20 -5.07 -0.84 -26.60
CA PHE A 20 -5.08 -2.26 -26.27
C PHE A 20 -5.59 -3.08 -27.45
N VAL A 21 -5.06 -4.29 -27.60
CA VAL A 21 -5.46 -5.21 -28.66
C VAL A 21 -6.68 -6.00 -28.15
N ILE A 22 -7.80 -5.94 -28.88
CA ILE A 22 -9.02 -6.71 -28.56
C ILE A 22 -8.92 -8.11 -29.19
N ASP A 23 -8.41 -8.19 -30.42
CA ASP A 23 -8.09 -9.45 -31.10
C ASP A 23 -6.77 -9.30 -31.88
N LYS A 24 -5.86 -10.26 -31.71
CA LYS A 24 -4.52 -10.21 -32.31
C LYS A 24 -4.65 -10.17 -33.84
N ASP A 25 -3.98 -9.18 -34.43
CA ASP A 25 -3.94 -8.92 -35.88
C ASP A 25 -5.31 -8.64 -36.53
N LYS A 26 -6.35 -8.35 -35.73
CA LYS A 26 -7.69 -8.03 -36.24
C LYS A 26 -8.29 -6.77 -35.67
N ILE A 27 -8.27 -6.60 -34.34
CA ILE A 27 -9.01 -5.53 -33.67
C ILE A 27 -8.14 -4.89 -32.60
N VAL A 28 -8.00 -3.57 -32.69
CA VAL A 28 -7.38 -2.72 -31.66
C VAL A 28 -8.41 -1.73 -31.13
N GLY A 29 -8.41 -1.53 -29.82
CA GLY A 29 -9.16 -0.51 -29.12
C GLY A 29 -8.23 0.61 -28.67
N ALA A 30 -8.72 1.85 -28.73
CA ALA A 30 -8.02 3.00 -28.17
C ALA A 30 -8.99 3.80 -27.28
N VAL A 31 -8.53 4.21 -26.11
CA VAL A 31 -9.24 5.12 -25.20
C VAL A 31 -8.48 6.42 -25.18
N ILE A 32 -9.17 7.52 -25.50
CA ILE A 32 -8.62 8.89 -25.48
C ILE A 32 -9.41 9.66 -24.43
N ARG A 33 -8.73 10.16 -23.40
CA ARG A 33 -9.33 10.99 -22.36
C ARG A 33 -8.76 12.40 -22.44
N ASP A 34 -9.64 13.40 -22.57
CA ASP A 34 -9.29 14.82 -22.45
C ASP A 34 -9.19 15.17 -20.95
N MET A 35 -7.97 15.34 -20.46
CA MET A 35 -7.68 15.65 -19.05
C MET A 35 -7.81 17.15 -18.75
N SER A 36 -8.25 17.95 -19.73
CA SER A 36 -8.39 19.41 -19.60
C SER A 36 -9.69 19.83 -18.93
N ALA A 37 -10.63 18.91 -18.70
CA ALA A 37 -11.87 19.16 -17.98
C ALA A 37 -11.60 19.31 -16.46
N PRO A 38 -12.05 20.39 -15.80
CA PRO A 38 -11.82 20.63 -14.36
C PRO A 38 -12.37 19.53 -13.44
N GLU A 39 -13.41 18.83 -13.88
CA GLU A 39 -14.09 17.76 -13.12
C GLU A 39 -13.23 16.50 -13.04
N VAL A 40 -12.59 16.10 -14.16
CA VAL A 40 -11.68 14.93 -14.22
C VAL A 40 -10.40 15.17 -13.41
N GLN A 41 -9.87 16.40 -13.41
CA GLN A 41 -8.71 16.75 -12.59
C GLN A 41 -8.99 16.62 -11.08
N LYS A 42 -10.19 16.98 -10.61
CA LYS A 42 -10.54 16.88 -9.19
C LYS A 42 -10.64 15.42 -8.75
N GLU A 43 -11.32 14.58 -9.53
CA GLU A 43 -11.45 13.15 -9.20
C GLU A 43 -10.10 12.44 -9.19
N GLU A 44 -9.22 12.72 -10.16
CA GLU A 44 -7.90 12.10 -10.23
C GLU A 44 -6.98 12.55 -9.07
N VAL A 45 -7.05 13.82 -8.68
CA VAL A 45 -6.32 14.31 -7.50
C VAL A 45 -6.81 13.61 -6.23
N VAL A 46 -8.12 13.49 -6.05
CA VAL A 46 -8.69 12.77 -4.89
C VAL A 46 -8.28 11.31 -4.90
N GLN A 47 -8.31 10.64 -6.05
CA GLN A 47 -7.87 9.25 -6.18
C GLN A 47 -6.40 9.08 -5.79
N ARG A 48 -5.50 9.92 -6.33
CA ARG A 48 -4.07 9.88 -6.01
C ARG A 48 -3.80 10.19 -4.53
N LEU A 49 -4.57 11.09 -3.92
CA LEU A 49 -4.49 11.36 -2.48
C LEU A 49 -4.92 10.14 -1.66
N ASN A 50 -6.01 9.48 -2.04
CA ASN A 50 -6.47 8.26 -1.37
C ASN A 50 -5.43 7.13 -1.49
N GLU A 51 -4.81 6.95 -2.66
CA GLU A 51 -3.72 5.97 -2.84
C GLU A 51 -2.53 6.23 -1.90
N VAL A 52 -2.18 7.50 -1.67
CA VAL A 52 -1.12 7.87 -0.70
C VAL A 52 -1.56 7.62 0.73
N ILE A 53 -2.82 7.92 1.07
CA ILE A 53 -3.39 7.65 2.41
C ILE A 53 -3.36 6.16 2.69
N ASP A 54 -3.85 5.34 1.78
CA ASP A 54 -3.91 3.87 1.92
C ASP A 54 -2.51 3.28 2.08
N LYS A 55 -1.55 3.74 1.26
CA LYS A 55 -0.16 3.32 1.36
C LYS A 55 0.44 3.67 2.73
N ASN A 56 0.23 4.89 3.22
CA ASN A 56 0.76 5.33 4.50
C ASN A 56 0.10 4.61 5.68
N LEU A 57 -1.21 4.38 5.63
CA LEU A 57 -1.93 3.63 6.64
C LEU A 57 -1.41 2.19 6.72
N GLY A 58 -1.22 1.52 5.57
CA GLY A 58 -0.65 0.17 5.52
C GLY A 58 0.77 0.09 6.09
N LEU A 59 1.62 1.07 5.79
CA LEU A 59 2.96 1.16 6.38
C LEU A 59 2.91 1.37 7.90
N ALA A 60 2.04 2.26 8.39
CA ALA A 60 1.87 2.48 9.82
C ALA A 60 1.37 1.21 10.54
N GLN A 61 0.45 0.48 9.94
CA GLN A 61 -0.02 -0.81 10.45
C GLN A 61 1.10 -1.85 10.49
N GLN A 62 1.94 -1.92 9.45
CA GLN A 62 3.09 -2.83 9.42
C GLN A 62 4.12 -2.47 10.50
N ILE A 63 4.43 -1.18 10.66
CA ILE A 63 5.30 -0.71 11.75
C ILE A 63 4.71 -1.09 13.11
N GLY A 64 3.41 -0.82 13.32
CA GLY A 64 2.72 -1.17 14.56
C GLY A 64 2.70 -2.67 14.84
N PHE A 65 2.52 -3.49 13.80
CA PHE A 65 2.58 -4.96 13.91
C PHE A 65 3.97 -5.43 14.36
N ILE A 66 5.03 -5.02 13.67
CA ILE A 66 6.41 -5.40 14.00
C ILE A 66 6.80 -4.90 15.39
N LEU A 67 6.40 -3.66 15.73
CA LEU A 67 6.64 -3.10 17.06
C LEU A 67 5.90 -3.89 18.14
N GLY A 68 4.65 -4.26 17.90
CA GLY A 68 3.85 -5.06 18.83
C GLY A 68 4.45 -6.44 19.04
N GLU A 69 4.78 -7.14 17.95
CA GLU A 69 5.39 -8.47 17.98
C GLU A 69 6.73 -8.44 18.71
N GLY A 70 7.64 -7.54 18.34
CA GLY A 70 8.95 -7.40 18.98
C GLY A 70 8.86 -6.99 20.45
N THR A 71 7.88 -6.16 20.82
CA THR A 71 7.64 -5.78 22.23
C THR A 71 7.12 -6.96 23.03
N SER A 72 6.16 -7.73 22.50
CA SER A 72 5.65 -8.93 23.15
C SER A 72 6.71 -10.03 23.30
N GLU A 73 7.58 -10.20 22.30
CA GLU A 73 8.70 -11.14 22.40
C GLU A 73 9.70 -10.72 23.50
N ALA A 74 10.07 -9.44 23.53
CA ALA A 74 10.92 -8.89 24.58
C ALA A 74 10.31 -9.07 25.97
N GLU A 75 9.00 -8.81 26.13
CA GLU A 75 8.28 -9.01 27.39
C GLU A 75 8.31 -10.48 27.84
N ARG A 76 8.07 -11.43 26.92
CA ARG A 76 8.15 -12.87 27.23
C ARG A 76 9.55 -13.29 27.66
N MET A 77 10.59 -12.81 26.99
CA MET A 77 11.97 -13.10 27.35
C MET A 77 12.31 -12.54 28.73
N LEU A 78 11.95 -11.29 29.01
CA LEU A 78 12.16 -10.66 30.32
C LEU A 78 11.42 -11.41 31.42
N ASN A 79 10.17 -11.83 31.20
CA ASN A 79 9.42 -12.64 32.16
C ASN A 79 10.10 -13.98 32.43
N SER A 80 10.63 -14.65 31.40
CA SER A 80 11.37 -15.91 31.57
C SER A 80 12.66 -15.72 32.37
N ILE A 81 13.38 -14.62 32.16
CA ILE A 81 14.56 -14.26 32.96
C ILE A 81 14.14 -14.02 34.41
N ILE A 82 13.09 -13.22 34.65
CA ILE A 82 12.59 -12.93 36.01
C ILE A 82 12.18 -14.22 36.72
N GLU A 83 11.48 -15.14 36.05
CA GLU A 83 11.10 -16.44 36.61
C GLU A 83 12.31 -17.31 36.95
N SER A 84 13.32 -17.33 36.09
CA SER A 84 14.56 -18.11 36.30
C SER A 84 15.38 -17.59 37.49
N TYR A 85 15.28 -16.30 37.79
CA TYR A 85 15.98 -15.65 38.90
C TYR A 85 15.13 -15.48 40.16
N LYS A 86 13.85 -15.88 40.14
CA LYS A 86 13.04 -15.95 41.37
C LYS A 86 13.62 -17.07 42.24
N PRO A 87 14.23 -16.77 43.40
CA PRO A 87 14.64 -17.82 44.32
C PRO A 87 13.38 -18.59 44.72
N GLY A 88 13.42 -19.92 44.55
CA GLY A 88 12.29 -20.80 44.78
C GLY A 88 11.61 -20.49 46.10
N LYS A 89 10.38 -19.95 46.04
CA LYS A 89 9.49 -20.02 47.18
C LYS A 89 8.89 -21.41 47.19
N ASP A 90 9.18 -22.10 48.27
CA ASP A 90 8.52 -23.29 48.77
C ASP A 90 8.91 -24.64 48.14
N GLN A 91 10.08 -25.12 48.56
CA GLN A 91 10.15 -26.45 49.14
C GLN A 91 9.91 -26.29 50.66
N LYS A 92 8.65 -26.31 51.07
CA LYS A 92 8.22 -26.54 52.46
C LYS A 92 7.07 -27.55 52.43
N ASP A 93 7.43 -28.80 52.72
CA ASP A 93 6.84 -29.77 53.66
C ASP A 93 5.34 -30.12 53.56
N PRO A 94 4.95 -31.39 53.84
CA PRO A 94 5.46 -32.23 54.94
C PRO A 94 6.36 -33.41 54.56
#